data_AF-A0A1Q5RQ24-F1
#
_entry.id   AF-A0A1Q5RQ24-F1
#
_cell.length_a   1.000
_cell.length_b   1.000
_cell.length_c   1.000
_cell.angle_alpha   90.00
_cell.angle_beta   90.00
_cell.angle_gamma   90.00
#
_symmetry.space_group_name_H-M   'P 1'
#
loop_
_entity.id
_entity.type
_entity.pdbx_description
1 polymer ?
#
loop_
_entity_poly.entity_id
_entity_poly.type
_entity_poly.pdbx_seq_one_letter_code
_entity_poly.pdbx_strand_id
1 'polypeptide(L)'
;MCGIVGILGRQPVAEQLVDSLKRLEYRGYDSAGVATLEGNHIERRRAEGKLKNLESRLRDKPLGGTTGIGHTRWATHGKPTENNAHPHATERVAVVHNGIIENFRELREELEAKGTVFGTETDTEIVLHLVDDLLTRGNKPVEAVKLTLARLRGAFALGFIFAGEDDLMIGARNGPPLAIGHGDGEMYLGSDAIALGPFTDTISYLEDGDWVVLTHKSAAIFDKDGHAVHRDKIKHAASTSLVDKANYRHFMAKEIHEQPEVVGHTLARYVDMATERVLLPVKLPFDFKDIRRINITACGTASYAGFVAKYWFERFARVPVEVDVASEFRYREAPLRKGDLAIFISQSGETADTLAALRYAKAEGVHTIAVVNVPTSTIARESETVLQTLAGPEIGVASTKAFTCQLMVLANLAIAAGKACGELSDEDETKLVHGLVEVPRLMSDALTNELQIERLAREIAKSRDVLYLGRGTSFPLALEGALKLKEISYIHAEGYAAGELKHGPIALIDETMPVVVIAPYDRVFEKTVSNMQEVAARGGNIILMTDAKGAEQATVDSLVTIVMPDMAAAFTPMVYAVPVQLLAYHTAVVMGTDVDQPRNLAKSVTVE
;
A
#
# COMPACT_ATOMS: atom_id res chain seq x y z
N MET A 1 4.10 7.21 1.99
CA MET A 1 5.20 7.72 1.13
C MET A 1 5.00 9.22 0.91
N CYS A 2 6.04 10.01 0.87
CA CYS A 2 5.91 11.36 0.34
C CYS A 2 5.54 11.37 -1.18
N GLY A 3 5.04 12.47 -1.71
CA GLY A 3 4.80 12.67 -3.14
C GLY A 3 5.80 13.65 -3.74
N ILE A 4 6.38 13.35 -4.91
CA ILE A 4 7.18 14.30 -5.70
C ILE A 4 6.44 14.59 -7.00
N VAL A 5 6.41 15.88 -7.37
CA VAL A 5 6.08 16.34 -8.71
C VAL A 5 7.07 17.42 -9.14
N GLY A 6 7.45 17.43 -10.41
CA GLY A 6 8.23 18.48 -11.04
C GLY A 6 7.66 18.77 -12.42
N ILE A 7 7.61 20.05 -12.80
CA ILE A 7 7.11 20.51 -14.09
C ILE A 7 8.12 21.49 -14.68
N LEU A 8 8.63 21.17 -15.87
CA LEU A 8 9.23 22.10 -16.82
C LEU A 8 8.16 22.48 -17.83
N GLY A 9 7.47 23.59 -17.56
CA GLY A 9 6.29 24.03 -18.29
C GLY A 9 6.52 25.30 -19.09
N ARG A 10 5.52 25.68 -19.89
CA ARG A 10 5.51 26.93 -20.68
C ARG A 10 4.68 28.05 -20.06
N GLN A 11 3.97 27.74 -18.98
CA GLN A 11 3.08 28.64 -18.25
C GLN A 11 3.36 28.51 -16.75
N PRO A 12 2.89 29.44 -15.90
CA PRO A 12 3.04 29.32 -14.45
C PRO A 12 2.55 27.95 -13.94
N VAL A 13 3.40 27.21 -13.23
CA VAL A 13 3.14 25.79 -12.90
C VAL A 13 2.60 25.57 -11.49
N ALA A 14 2.50 26.60 -10.66
CA ALA A 14 2.18 26.44 -9.23
C ALA A 14 0.84 25.73 -8.98
N GLU A 15 -0.22 26.06 -9.74
CA GLU A 15 -1.53 25.41 -9.63
C GLU A 15 -1.46 23.95 -10.10
N GLN A 16 -0.78 23.69 -11.23
CA GLN A 16 -0.59 22.34 -11.77
C GLN A 16 0.18 21.43 -10.81
N LEU A 17 1.22 21.96 -10.15
CA LEU A 17 1.96 21.25 -9.11
C LEU A 17 1.02 20.85 -7.97
N VAL A 18 0.20 21.77 -7.47
CA VAL A 18 -0.75 21.49 -6.39
C VAL A 18 -1.81 20.47 -6.81
N ASP A 19 -2.37 20.58 -8.01
CA ASP A 19 -3.36 19.62 -8.50
C ASP A 19 -2.79 18.21 -8.65
N SER A 20 -1.50 18.10 -8.98
CA SER A 20 -0.78 16.82 -8.98
C SER A 20 -0.54 16.29 -7.58
N LEU A 21 -0.18 17.17 -6.64
CA LEU A 21 0.01 16.82 -5.23
C LEU A 21 -1.30 16.35 -4.57
N LYS A 22 -2.47 16.87 -4.96
CA LYS A 22 -3.78 16.36 -4.49
C LYS A 22 -3.93 14.88 -4.78
N ARG A 23 -3.48 14.46 -5.96
CA ARG A 23 -3.51 13.05 -6.39
C ARG A 23 -2.52 12.18 -5.64
N LEU A 24 -1.55 12.78 -4.93
CA LEU A 24 -0.55 12.10 -4.11
C LEU A 24 -0.79 12.29 -2.60
N GLU A 25 -1.82 13.03 -2.18
CA GLU A 25 -2.08 13.34 -0.77
C GLU A 25 -2.40 12.07 0.05
N TYR A 26 -2.90 11.00 -0.59
CA TYR A 26 -3.10 9.70 0.04
C TYR A 26 -1.78 9.03 0.49
N ARG A 27 -0.65 9.46 -0.06
CA ARG A 27 0.66 8.93 0.29
C ARG A 27 1.24 9.63 1.54
N GLY A 28 0.95 10.92 1.75
CA GLY A 28 1.42 11.71 2.89
C GLY A 28 0.72 13.08 2.99
N TYR A 29 0.42 13.50 4.21
CA TYR A 29 -0.43 14.66 4.51
C TYR A 29 0.00 15.44 5.76
N ASP A 30 1.24 15.23 6.23
CA ASP A 30 1.76 15.92 7.41
C ASP A 30 2.19 17.36 7.10
N SER A 31 2.63 17.60 5.86
CA SER A 31 2.95 18.92 5.33
C SER A 31 3.08 18.87 3.80
N ALA A 32 3.02 20.02 3.14
CA ALA A 32 3.22 20.12 1.70
C ALA A 32 3.90 21.45 1.32
N GLY A 33 4.50 21.48 0.14
CA GLY A 33 5.06 22.70 -0.40
C GLY A 33 5.38 22.64 -1.88
N VAL A 34 5.59 23.82 -2.45
CA VAL A 34 6.04 24.03 -3.83
C VAL A 34 7.15 25.07 -3.86
N ALA A 35 8.05 24.93 -4.83
CA ALA A 35 9.03 25.94 -5.19
C ALA A 35 9.03 26.14 -6.70
N THR A 36 9.15 27.39 -7.13
CA THR A 36 9.19 27.80 -8.53
C THR A 36 10.39 28.71 -8.77
N LEU A 37 10.82 28.76 -10.02
CA LEU A 37 11.82 29.70 -10.48
C LEU A 37 11.14 31.00 -10.96
N GLU A 38 11.29 32.08 -10.19
CA GLU A 38 10.70 33.40 -10.47
C GLU A 38 11.72 34.30 -11.17
N GLY A 39 11.93 34.08 -12.46
CA GLY A 39 13.05 34.70 -13.18
C GLY A 39 14.37 34.09 -12.75
N ASN A 40 15.27 34.88 -12.12
CA ASN A 40 16.60 34.39 -11.75
C ASN A 40 16.70 33.90 -10.29
N HIS A 41 15.61 33.85 -9.53
CA HIS A 41 15.63 33.44 -8.13
C HIS A 41 14.55 32.41 -7.81
N ILE A 42 14.79 31.62 -6.78
CA ILE A 42 13.85 30.58 -6.33
C ILE A 42 12.92 31.16 -5.26
N GLU A 43 11.62 30.95 -5.44
CA GLU A 43 10.64 31.18 -4.38
C GLU A 43 9.95 29.89 -3.97
N ARG A 44 9.48 29.85 -2.72
CA ARG A 44 8.81 28.68 -2.15
C ARG A 44 7.63 29.06 -1.28
N ARG A 45 6.63 28.18 -1.25
CA ARG A 45 5.50 28.21 -0.31
C ARG A 45 5.36 26.83 0.30
N ARG A 46 5.24 26.78 1.62
CA ARG A 46 5.12 25.55 2.40
C ARG A 46 4.05 25.71 3.45
N ALA A 47 3.42 24.62 3.84
CA ALA A 47 2.42 24.59 4.90
C ALA A 47 2.50 23.27 5.67
N GLU A 48 2.26 23.35 6.98
CA GLU A 48 1.97 22.18 7.82
C GLU A 48 0.54 21.69 7.57
N GLY A 49 0.34 20.37 7.73
CA GLY A 49 -0.94 19.69 7.58
C GLY A 49 -1.34 19.46 6.13
N LYS A 50 -2.65 19.32 5.93
CA LYS A 50 -3.26 18.96 4.64
C LYS A 50 -2.99 19.99 3.54
N LEU A 51 -3.06 19.56 2.29
CA LEU A 51 -2.71 20.35 1.12
C LEU A 51 -3.54 21.63 0.96
N LYS A 52 -4.77 21.67 1.50
CA LYS A 52 -5.61 22.87 1.58
C LYS A 52 -4.93 24.07 2.24
N ASN A 53 -4.04 23.83 3.20
CA ASN A 53 -3.28 24.89 3.86
C ASN A 53 -2.27 25.52 2.89
N LEU A 54 -1.64 24.72 2.03
CA LEU A 54 -0.75 25.19 0.97
C LEU A 54 -1.54 25.98 -0.08
N GLU A 55 -2.72 25.50 -0.50
CA GLU A 55 -3.60 26.22 -1.42
C GLU A 55 -3.95 27.61 -0.91
N SER A 56 -4.28 27.73 0.38
CA SER A 56 -4.58 29.04 0.98
C SER A 56 -3.39 29.99 0.87
N ARG A 57 -2.18 29.50 1.16
CA ARG A 57 -0.98 30.32 1.06
C ARG A 57 -0.66 30.77 -0.37
N LEU A 58 -0.93 29.90 -1.36
CA LEU A 58 -0.72 30.24 -2.77
C LEU A 58 -1.76 31.24 -3.28
N ARG A 59 -3.01 31.20 -2.79
CA ARG A 59 -4.00 32.25 -3.08
C ARG A 59 -3.55 33.61 -2.56
N ASP A 60 -2.98 33.66 -1.35
CA ASP A 60 -2.53 34.91 -0.73
C ASP A 60 -1.22 35.43 -1.32
N LYS A 61 -0.31 34.52 -1.69
CA LYS A 61 1.03 34.82 -2.21
C LYS A 61 1.36 33.88 -3.39
N PRO A 62 0.85 34.17 -4.59
CA PRO A 62 1.03 33.31 -5.76
C PRO A 62 2.49 33.21 -6.18
N LEU A 63 2.76 32.19 -6.99
CA LEU A 63 4.03 31.91 -7.64
C LEU A 63 3.81 31.90 -9.17
N GLY A 64 4.61 32.65 -9.91
CA GLY A 64 4.48 32.88 -11.36
C GLY A 64 5.46 32.09 -12.22
N GLY A 65 6.40 31.38 -11.63
CA GLY A 65 7.45 30.64 -12.35
C GLY A 65 6.93 29.49 -13.20
N THR A 66 7.58 29.25 -14.34
CA THR A 66 7.24 28.19 -15.31
C THR A 66 7.94 26.86 -15.06
N THR A 67 8.96 26.88 -14.20
CA THR A 67 9.69 25.70 -13.75
C THR A 67 9.51 25.56 -12.25
N GLY A 68 9.14 24.36 -11.79
CA GLY A 68 8.92 24.16 -10.37
C GLY A 68 8.85 22.71 -9.93
N ILE A 69 9.00 22.52 -8.63
CA ILE A 69 8.90 21.23 -7.93
C ILE A 69 7.95 21.35 -6.74
N GLY A 70 7.23 20.26 -6.46
CA GLY A 70 6.25 20.15 -5.41
C GLY A 70 6.43 18.87 -4.60
N HIS A 71 6.01 18.92 -3.34
CA HIS A 71 6.12 17.80 -2.43
C HIS A 71 4.96 17.70 -1.44
N THR A 72 4.52 16.47 -1.16
CA THR A 72 3.72 16.12 0.02
C THR A 72 4.54 15.22 0.93
N ARG A 73 4.54 15.48 2.24
CA ARG A 73 5.43 14.83 3.20
C ARG A 73 4.68 13.90 4.15
N TRP A 74 5.28 12.74 4.41
CA TRP A 74 5.04 11.89 5.58
C TRP A 74 6.33 11.90 6.40
N ALA A 75 6.27 12.40 7.63
CA ALA A 75 7.46 12.72 8.41
C ALA A 75 8.14 11.47 8.99
N THR A 76 9.37 11.18 8.56
CA THR A 76 10.26 10.14 9.15
C THR A 76 11.26 10.75 10.12
N HIS A 77 11.99 11.79 9.68
CA HIS A 77 12.96 12.54 10.49
C HIS A 77 12.47 13.97 10.73
N GLY A 78 12.39 14.41 11.99
CA GLY A 78 11.96 15.76 12.35
C GLY A 78 10.45 15.98 12.30
N LYS A 79 9.94 16.76 13.26
CA LYS A 79 8.50 16.99 13.46
C LYS A 79 7.82 17.57 12.20
N PRO A 80 6.52 17.29 11.99
CA PRO A 80 5.77 17.82 10.85
C PRO A 80 5.49 19.32 11.03
N THR A 81 6.48 20.15 10.70
CA THR A 81 6.40 21.61 10.79
C THR A 81 6.60 22.21 9.41
N GLU A 82 6.17 23.46 9.22
CA GLU A 82 6.47 24.20 8.00
C GLU A 82 7.98 24.23 7.71
N ASN A 83 8.82 24.31 8.75
CA ASN A 83 10.26 24.37 8.58
C ASN A 83 10.85 23.09 7.98
N ASN A 84 10.33 21.93 8.38
CA ASN A 84 10.75 20.62 7.87
C ASN A 84 10.00 20.19 6.60
N ALA A 85 9.02 20.97 6.13
CA ALA A 85 8.34 20.70 4.88
C ALA A 85 9.28 20.92 3.69
N HIS A 86 9.16 20.09 2.66
CA HIS A 86 9.86 20.30 1.39
C HIS A 86 9.05 21.25 0.49
N PRO A 87 9.66 21.90 -0.53
CA PRO A 87 11.08 21.85 -0.89
C PRO A 87 12.00 22.57 0.11
N HIS A 88 13.21 22.02 0.30
CA HIS A 88 14.31 22.76 0.91
C HIS A 88 15.01 23.57 -0.18
N ALA A 89 15.49 24.78 0.14
CA ALA A 89 16.10 25.67 -0.85
C ALA A 89 17.19 26.57 -0.26
N THR A 90 18.22 26.84 -1.05
CA THR A 90 19.15 27.97 -0.91
C THR A 90 18.78 29.04 -1.93
N GLU A 91 19.63 30.07 -2.09
CA GLU A 91 19.50 31.02 -3.19
C GLU A 91 19.76 30.40 -4.58
N ARG A 92 20.43 29.23 -4.65
CA ARG A 92 20.93 28.65 -5.92
C ARG A 92 20.22 27.38 -6.34
N VAL A 93 19.73 26.61 -5.40
CA VAL A 93 19.13 25.30 -5.66
C VAL A 93 17.96 25.05 -4.72
N ALA A 94 16.94 24.34 -5.22
CA ALA A 94 15.90 23.74 -4.39
C ALA A 94 15.78 22.25 -4.67
N VAL A 95 15.44 21.50 -3.63
CA VAL A 95 15.33 20.03 -3.67
C VAL A 95 14.06 19.53 -2.99
N VAL A 96 13.46 18.50 -3.59
CA VAL A 96 12.46 17.63 -2.98
C VAL A 96 13.00 16.22 -2.89
N HIS A 97 12.61 15.49 -1.84
CA HIS A 97 13.17 14.19 -1.50
C HIS A 97 12.10 13.23 -0.94
N ASN A 98 12.08 12.01 -1.47
CA ASN A 98 11.38 10.86 -0.90
C ASN A 98 12.42 9.82 -0.53
N GLY A 99 12.52 9.41 0.74
CA GLY A 99 13.54 8.46 1.14
C GLY A 99 14.22 8.79 2.45
N ILE A 100 15.34 8.13 2.70
CA ILE A 100 16.23 8.34 3.83
C ILE A 100 17.68 8.33 3.32
N ILE A 101 18.43 9.38 3.63
CA ILE A 101 19.89 9.41 3.46
C ILE A 101 20.53 8.79 4.70
N GLU A 102 21.14 7.61 4.57
CA GLU A 102 21.65 6.83 5.70
C GLU A 102 22.95 7.41 6.28
N ASN A 103 23.82 7.95 5.43
CA ASN A 103 25.09 8.56 5.85
C ASN A 103 24.96 10.06 6.16
N PHE A 104 23.76 10.52 6.53
CA PHE A 104 23.47 11.93 6.78
C PHE A 104 24.36 12.54 7.87
N ARG A 105 24.69 11.78 8.93
CA ARG A 105 25.53 12.28 10.04
C ARG A 105 26.95 12.64 9.59
N GLU A 106 27.60 11.75 8.85
CA GLU A 106 28.96 11.96 8.33
C GLU A 106 29.01 13.18 7.41
N LEU A 107 28.02 13.31 6.52
CA LEU A 107 27.92 14.42 5.57
C LEU A 107 27.60 15.76 6.26
N ARG A 108 26.78 15.72 7.30
CA ARG A 108 26.46 16.90 8.11
C ARG A 108 27.69 17.45 8.83
N GLU A 109 28.45 16.58 9.50
CA GLU A 109 29.67 16.97 10.22
C GLU A 109 30.69 17.63 9.28
N GLU A 110 30.86 17.09 8.06
CA GLU A 110 31.74 17.70 7.05
C GLU A 110 31.27 19.11 6.64
N LEU A 111 29.98 19.28 6.40
CA LEU A 111 29.42 20.56 5.96
C LEU A 111 29.44 21.60 7.09
N GLU A 112 29.17 21.20 8.33
CA GLU A 112 29.28 22.06 9.52
C GLU A 112 30.75 22.49 9.74
N ALA A 113 31.72 21.60 9.52
CA ALA A 113 33.15 21.94 9.57
C ALA A 113 33.57 22.97 8.50
N LYS A 114 32.81 23.06 7.39
CA LYS A 114 32.98 24.09 6.35
C LYS A 114 32.19 25.38 6.63
N GLY A 115 31.49 25.46 7.76
CA GLY A 115 30.71 26.63 8.18
C GLY A 115 29.25 26.64 7.72
N THR A 116 28.73 25.52 7.20
CA THR A 116 27.32 25.41 6.82
C THR A 116 26.43 25.43 8.06
N VAL A 117 25.38 26.25 8.04
CA VAL A 117 24.37 26.30 9.10
C VAL A 117 23.11 25.60 8.62
N PHE A 118 22.74 24.53 9.32
CA PHE A 118 21.51 23.78 9.06
C PHE A 118 20.33 24.44 9.77
N GLY A 119 19.26 24.71 9.03
CA GLY A 119 18.03 25.30 9.53
C GLY A 119 16.98 24.29 9.95
N THR A 120 17.17 22.99 9.64
CA THR A 120 16.15 21.95 9.80
C THR A 120 16.69 20.66 10.42
N GLU A 121 15.77 19.75 10.74
CA GLU A 121 16.08 18.43 11.30
C GLU A 121 16.07 17.32 10.24
N THR A 122 15.96 17.68 8.95
CA THR A 122 15.78 16.71 7.87
C THR A 122 17.12 16.29 7.27
N ASP A 123 17.18 15.04 6.86
CA ASP A 123 18.27 14.49 6.06
C ASP A 123 18.31 15.10 4.64
N THR A 124 17.17 15.55 4.13
CA THR A 124 17.05 16.26 2.84
C THR A 124 17.90 17.54 2.78
N GLU A 125 18.01 18.29 3.88
CA GLU A 125 18.80 19.54 3.91
C GLU A 125 20.29 19.29 3.66
N ILE A 126 20.79 18.09 3.97
CA ILE A 126 22.17 17.70 3.69
C ILE A 126 22.40 17.56 2.18
N VAL A 127 21.44 16.98 1.45
CA VAL A 127 21.51 16.90 -0.01
C VAL A 127 21.52 18.30 -0.62
N LEU A 128 20.69 19.21 -0.11
CA LEU A 128 20.65 20.61 -0.53
C LEU A 128 22.02 21.27 -0.39
N HIS A 129 22.61 21.24 0.81
CA HIS A 129 23.87 21.93 1.10
C HIS A 129 25.08 21.29 0.41
N LEU A 130 25.07 19.98 0.16
CA LEU A 130 26.11 19.34 -0.65
C LEU A 130 26.14 19.89 -2.08
N VAL A 131 24.97 20.04 -2.71
CA VAL A 131 24.87 20.63 -4.05
C VAL A 131 25.26 22.11 -4.02
N ASP A 132 24.80 22.87 -3.03
CA ASP A 132 25.10 24.31 -2.89
C ASP A 132 26.60 24.59 -2.66
N ASP A 133 27.29 23.77 -1.84
CA ASP A 133 28.75 23.83 -1.64
C ASP A 133 29.51 23.62 -2.97
N LEU A 134 29.07 22.66 -3.78
CA LEU A 134 29.68 22.39 -5.09
C LEU A 134 29.42 23.51 -6.10
N LEU A 135 28.21 24.07 -6.12
CA LEU A 135 27.87 25.23 -6.96
C LEU A 135 28.71 26.46 -6.59
N THR A 136 28.91 26.71 -5.29
CA THR A 136 29.72 27.83 -4.79
C THR A 136 31.19 27.71 -5.18
N ARG A 137 31.67 26.48 -5.43
CA ARG A 137 33.01 26.20 -5.95
C ARG A 137 33.12 26.32 -7.48
N GLY A 138 32.06 26.72 -8.16
CA GLY A 138 32.04 26.95 -9.60
C GLY A 138 31.67 25.74 -10.46
N ASN A 139 31.22 24.63 -9.87
CA ASN A 139 30.70 23.50 -10.64
C ASN A 139 29.37 23.89 -11.29
N LYS A 140 29.11 23.38 -12.49
CA LYS A 140 27.79 23.54 -13.14
C LYS A 140 26.74 22.65 -12.44
N PRO A 141 25.44 23.00 -12.50
CA PRO A 141 24.37 22.25 -11.84
C PRO A 141 24.41 20.73 -12.06
N VAL A 142 24.60 20.28 -13.30
CA VAL A 142 24.68 18.86 -13.66
C VAL A 142 25.87 18.17 -13.00
N GLU A 143 27.04 18.80 -12.98
CA GLU A 143 28.24 18.24 -12.34
C GLU A 143 28.10 18.23 -10.81
N ALA A 144 27.54 19.29 -10.23
CA ALA A 144 27.30 19.38 -8.80
C ALA A 144 26.37 18.25 -8.31
N VAL A 145 25.26 18.00 -9.02
CA VAL A 145 24.37 16.87 -8.66
C VAL A 145 25.07 15.53 -8.84
N LYS A 146 25.78 15.31 -9.96
CA LYS A 146 26.52 14.06 -10.19
C LYS A 146 27.50 13.74 -9.06
N LEU A 147 28.28 14.74 -8.63
CA LEU A 147 29.24 14.60 -7.53
C LEU A 147 28.55 14.37 -6.18
N THR A 148 27.40 15.00 -5.93
CA THR A 148 26.60 14.75 -4.73
C THR A 148 26.06 13.32 -4.71
N LEU A 149 25.46 12.85 -5.80
CA LEU A 149 24.86 11.50 -5.88
C LEU A 149 25.87 10.38 -5.59
N ALA A 150 27.11 10.52 -6.05
CA ALA A 150 28.19 9.56 -5.78
C ALA A 150 28.55 9.42 -4.28
N ARG A 151 28.09 10.34 -3.44
CA ARG A 151 28.37 10.36 -2.00
C ARG A 151 27.19 9.92 -1.13
N LEU A 152 25.98 9.83 -1.68
CA LEU A 152 24.79 9.48 -0.91
C LEU A 152 24.71 7.97 -0.69
N ARG A 153 24.31 7.57 0.52
CA ARG A 153 23.92 6.19 0.86
C ARG A 153 22.49 6.17 1.34
N GLY A 154 21.80 5.06 1.12
CA GLY A 154 20.40 4.88 1.45
C GLY A 154 19.49 4.96 0.23
N ALA A 155 18.19 5.06 0.51
CA ALA A 155 17.13 4.97 -0.49
C ALA A 155 16.51 6.35 -0.70
N PHE A 156 16.57 6.91 -1.91
CA PHE A 156 16.10 8.25 -2.24
C PHE A 156 15.49 8.37 -3.64
N ALA A 157 14.48 9.22 -3.79
CA ALA A 157 14.10 9.85 -5.04
C ALA A 157 14.18 11.37 -4.85
N LEU A 158 14.87 12.05 -5.77
CA LEU A 158 15.22 13.46 -5.66
C LEU A 158 14.75 14.23 -6.90
N GLY A 159 14.35 15.48 -6.70
CA GLY A 159 14.06 16.43 -7.78
C GLY A 159 14.69 17.79 -7.47
N PHE A 160 15.39 18.38 -8.44
CA PHE A 160 16.16 19.61 -8.29
C PHE A 160 15.78 20.67 -9.33
N ILE A 161 15.73 21.93 -8.89
CA ILE A 161 15.70 23.12 -9.76
C ILE A 161 16.79 24.10 -9.33
N PHE A 162 17.24 24.95 -10.26
CA PHE A 162 18.39 25.83 -10.06
C PHE A 162 18.06 27.27 -10.45
N ALA A 163 18.58 28.22 -9.67
CA ALA A 163 18.39 29.64 -9.93
C ALA A 163 19.03 30.06 -11.26
N GLY A 164 18.27 30.74 -12.13
CA GLY A 164 18.71 31.19 -13.45
C GLY A 164 18.71 30.12 -14.55
N GLU A 165 18.18 28.92 -14.28
CA GLU A 165 18.15 27.80 -15.24
C GLU A 165 16.70 27.38 -15.52
N ASP A 166 15.99 28.14 -16.37
CA ASP A 166 14.57 27.90 -16.70
C ASP A 166 14.33 26.60 -17.49
N ASP A 167 15.34 26.07 -18.17
CA ASP A 167 15.29 24.88 -19.01
C ASP A 167 16.07 23.69 -18.41
N LEU A 168 16.11 23.59 -17.08
CA LEU A 168 16.84 22.53 -16.39
C LEU A 168 16.10 22.02 -15.16
N MET A 169 15.86 20.72 -15.14
CA MET A 169 15.46 19.97 -13.95
C MET A 169 16.26 18.69 -13.87
N ILE A 170 16.69 18.30 -12.67
CA ILE A 170 17.42 17.05 -12.47
C ILE A 170 16.62 16.16 -11.53
N GLY A 171 16.44 14.90 -11.91
CA GLY A 171 15.83 13.86 -11.08
C GLY A 171 16.83 12.75 -10.78
N ALA A 172 16.74 12.10 -9.63
CA ALA A 172 17.58 10.93 -9.31
C ALA A 172 16.79 9.89 -8.51
N ARG A 173 17.04 8.61 -8.75
CA ARG A 173 16.38 7.48 -8.11
C ARG A 173 17.38 6.47 -7.58
N ASN A 174 17.18 6.04 -6.35
CA ASN A 174 17.76 4.84 -5.76
C ASN A 174 16.78 4.29 -4.71
N GLY A 175 15.93 3.32 -5.06
CA GLY A 175 14.88 2.79 -4.17
C GLY A 175 13.50 3.36 -4.47
N PRO A 176 13.02 4.44 -3.80
CA PRO A 176 11.69 5.00 -4.01
C PRO A 176 11.43 5.34 -5.49
N PRO A 177 10.21 5.11 -6.01
CA PRO A 177 9.92 5.25 -7.42
C PRO A 177 10.00 6.71 -7.90
N LEU A 178 10.48 6.87 -9.13
CA LEU A 178 10.52 8.14 -9.86
C LEU A 178 10.34 7.87 -11.35
N ALA A 179 9.49 8.66 -12.00
CA ALA A 179 9.13 8.52 -13.40
C ALA A 179 9.21 9.87 -14.12
N ILE A 180 9.47 9.81 -15.43
CA ILE A 180 9.55 10.95 -16.33
C ILE A 180 8.29 10.96 -17.20
N GLY A 181 7.56 12.06 -17.20
CA GLY A 181 6.48 12.32 -18.14
C GLY A 181 6.98 13.10 -19.35
N HIS A 182 6.62 12.64 -20.55
CA HIS A 182 7.02 13.27 -21.81
C HIS A 182 5.85 14.08 -22.40
N GLY A 183 5.96 15.41 -22.43
CA GLY A 183 4.98 16.31 -23.04
C GLY A 183 5.42 16.87 -24.40
N ASP A 184 4.61 17.75 -24.98
CA ASP A 184 4.98 18.49 -26.19
C ASP A 184 5.73 19.79 -25.83
N GLY A 185 7.04 19.63 -25.66
CA GLY A 185 7.94 20.71 -25.27
C GLY A 185 7.70 21.20 -23.84
N GLU A 186 7.21 20.29 -23.00
CA GLU A 186 7.12 20.33 -21.55
C GLU A 186 7.60 18.96 -21.03
N MET A 187 8.20 18.93 -19.85
CA MET A 187 8.67 17.69 -19.23
C MET A 187 8.24 17.63 -17.78
N TYR A 188 7.94 16.42 -17.32
CA TYR A 188 7.42 16.21 -15.97
C TYR A 188 8.24 15.16 -15.22
N LEU A 189 8.33 15.33 -13.91
CA LEU A 189 8.95 14.38 -12.99
C LEU A 189 7.91 14.01 -11.93
N GLY A 190 7.76 12.73 -11.60
CA GLY A 190 6.75 12.31 -10.62
C GLY A 190 7.11 11.03 -9.90
N SER A 191 6.79 10.93 -8.61
CA SER A 191 6.98 9.69 -7.83
C SER A 191 5.97 8.59 -8.18
N ASP A 192 4.95 8.91 -8.97
CA ASP A 192 3.90 7.99 -9.44
C ASP A 192 3.38 8.47 -10.79
N ALA A 193 3.02 7.53 -11.68
CA ALA A 193 2.35 7.82 -12.94
C ALA A 193 1.01 8.54 -12.75
N ILE A 194 0.30 8.30 -11.64
CA ILE A 194 -0.97 8.97 -11.32
C ILE A 194 -0.79 10.50 -11.20
N ALA A 195 0.36 10.97 -10.72
CA ALA A 195 0.65 12.39 -10.63
C ALA A 195 0.86 13.05 -12.00
N LEU A 196 1.34 12.27 -12.98
CA LEU A 196 1.69 12.75 -14.31
C LEU A 196 0.55 12.62 -15.32
N GLY A 197 -0.42 11.75 -15.04
CA GLY A 197 -1.56 11.44 -15.92
C GLY A 197 -2.35 12.64 -16.44
N PRO A 198 -2.52 13.76 -15.70
CA PRO A 198 -3.18 14.97 -16.23
C PRO A 198 -2.42 15.66 -17.36
N PHE A 199 -1.11 15.46 -17.44
CA PHE A 199 -0.24 16.19 -18.37
C PHE A 199 0.24 15.35 -19.54
N THR A 200 0.39 14.04 -19.33
CA THR A 200 0.86 13.13 -20.39
C THR A 200 0.42 11.69 -20.13
N ASP A 201 0.24 10.96 -21.23
CA ASP A 201 0.02 9.52 -21.25
C ASP A 201 1.33 8.73 -21.46
N THR A 202 2.45 9.41 -21.72
CA THR A 202 3.71 8.79 -22.13
C THR A 202 4.76 8.97 -21.04
N ILE A 203 5.19 7.84 -20.45
CA ILE A 203 6.02 7.81 -19.24
C ILE A 203 7.24 6.92 -19.44
N SER A 204 8.38 7.30 -18.87
CA SER A 204 9.54 6.41 -18.68
C SER A 204 9.82 6.23 -17.18
N TYR A 205 10.02 4.99 -16.74
CA TYR A 205 10.40 4.71 -15.36
C TYR A 205 11.92 4.69 -15.22
N LEU A 206 12.44 5.38 -14.21
CA LEU A 206 13.85 5.29 -13.84
C LEU A 206 14.11 3.95 -13.12
N GLU A 207 15.28 3.37 -13.30
CA GLU A 207 15.77 2.23 -12.52
C GLU A 207 16.53 2.70 -11.28
N ASP A 208 16.81 1.78 -10.35
CA ASP A 208 17.62 2.11 -9.17
C ASP A 208 19.05 2.45 -9.57
N GLY A 209 19.52 3.62 -9.11
CA GLY A 209 20.81 4.20 -9.48
C GLY A 209 20.73 5.18 -10.65
N ASP A 210 19.60 5.27 -11.36
CA ASP A 210 19.44 6.22 -12.46
C ASP A 210 19.32 7.65 -11.97
N TRP A 211 19.84 8.59 -12.78
CA TRP A 211 19.51 10.00 -12.68
C TRP A 211 19.30 10.60 -14.08
N VAL A 212 18.50 11.65 -14.15
CA VAL A 212 18.04 12.25 -15.40
C VAL A 212 18.25 13.75 -15.38
N VAL A 213 18.76 14.25 -16.51
CA VAL A 213 18.78 15.68 -16.84
C VAL A 213 17.64 15.94 -17.80
N LEU A 214 16.68 16.76 -17.37
CA LEU A 214 15.51 17.17 -18.12
C LEU A 214 15.69 18.59 -18.64
N THR A 215 15.34 18.78 -19.91
CA THR A 215 15.09 20.06 -20.57
C THR A 215 13.73 19.95 -21.26
N HIS A 216 13.12 21.05 -21.70
CA HIS A 216 11.86 21.05 -22.45
C HIS A 216 11.89 20.14 -23.69
N LYS A 217 13.08 19.79 -24.21
CA LYS A 217 13.24 19.00 -25.45
C LYS A 217 13.76 17.59 -25.23
N SER A 218 14.37 17.29 -24.07
CA SER A 218 15.08 16.03 -23.89
C SER A 218 15.09 15.54 -22.45
N ALA A 219 15.13 14.21 -22.30
CA ALA A 219 15.51 13.52 -21.08
C ALA A 219 16.78 12.71 -21.34
N ALA A 220 17.90 13.13 -20.78
CA ALA A 220 19.16 12.38 -20.81
C ALA A 220 19.28 11.59 -19.49
N ILE A 221 19.20 10.27 -19.58
CA ILE A 221 19.23 9.36 -18.42
C ILE A 221 20.62 8.73 -18.33
N PHE A 222 21.13 8.64 -17.11
CA PHE A 222 22.43 8.08 -16.79
C PHE A 222 22.30 7.04 -15.68
N ASP A 223 23.09 5.97 -15.75
CA ASP A 223 23.20 4.99 -14.66
C ASP A 223 24.03 5.52 -13.49
N LYS A 224 24.17 4.69 -12.45
CA LYS A 224 24.95 4.98 -11.24
C LYS A 224 26.43 5.29 -11.49
N ASP A 225 26.99 4.78 -12.59
CA ASP A 225 28.39 4.95 -12.98
C ASP A 225 28.56 6.17 -13.91
N GLY A 226 27.45 6.81 -14.29
CA GLY A 226 27.39 8.00 -15.12
C GLY A 226 27.39 7.71 -16.62
N HIS A 227 27.13 6.48 -17.05
CA HIS A 227 26.96 6.15 -18.46
C HIS A 227 25.55 6.46 -18.93
N ALA A 228 25.40 6.99 -20.15
CA ALA A 228 24.09 7.25 -20.72
C ALA A 228 23.34 5.93 -21.00
N VAL A 229 22.08 5.87 -20.57
CA VAL A 229 21.22 4.68 -20.72
C VAL A 229 19.89 5.05 -21.37
N HIS A 230 19.26 4.06 -22.02
CA HIS A 230 17.94 4.20 -22.61
C HIS A 230 16.88 3.58 -21.70
N ARG A 231 15.79 4.30 -21.45
CA ARG A 231 14.59 3.79 -20.79
C ARG A 231 13.41 3.94 -21.72
N ASP A 232 12.66 2.85 -21.89
CA ASP A 232 11.54 2.82 -22.83
C ASP A 232 10.46 3.83 -22.46
N LYS A 233 9.79 4.36 -23.48
CA LYS A 233 8.60 5.20 -23.32
C LYS A 233 7.38 4.30 -23.41
N ILE A 234 6.62 4.25 -22.33
CA ILE A 234 5.42 3.43 -22.21
C ILE A 234 4.22 4.36 -22.29
N LYS A 235 3.28 4.05 -23.18
CA LYS A 235 1.96 4.69 -23.17
C LYS A 235 1.10 4.04 -22.11
N HIS A 236 0.75 4.80 -21.09
CA HIS A 236 -0.27 4.42 -20.13
C HIS A 236 -1.65 4.72 -20.70
N ALA A 237 -2.56 3.76 -20.60
CA ALA A 237 -3.98 4.08 -20.74
C ALA A 237 -4.32 5.05 -19.61
N ALA A 238 -4.41 6.35 -19.93
CA ALA A 238 -4.72 7.37 -18.96
C ALA A 238 -6.06 7.01 -18.31
N SER A 239 -6.06 6.60 -17.05
CA SER A 239 -7.28 6.63 -16.26
C SER A 239 -7.52 8.12 -15.93
N THR A 240 -8.09 8.82 -16.90
CA THR A 240 -8.58 10.21 -16.78
C THR A 240 -9.72 10.34 -15.77
N SER A 241 -10.24 9.22 -15.26
CA SER A 241 -11.19 9.19 -14.16
C SER A 241 -10.54 9.84 -12.94
N LEU A 242 -10.96 11.07 -12.63
CA LEU A 242 -10.76 11.66 -11.31
C LEU A 242 -11.19 10.62 -10.28
N VAL A 243 -10.24 10.22 -9.46
CA VAL A 243 -10.50 9.39 -8.29
C VAL A 243 -11.40 10.22 -7.38
N ASP A 244 -12.70 9.90 -7.39
CA ASP A 244 -13.74 10.62 -6.67
C ASP A 244 -14.43 9.69 -5.67
N LYS A 245 -15.02 10.30 -4.63
CA LYS A 245 -15.81 9.60 -3.62
C LYS A 245 -17.21 9.23 -4.12
N ALA A 246 -17.62 9.73 -5.29
CA ALA A 246 -18.96 9.56 -5.83
C ALA A 246 -20.01 9.97 -4.77
N ASN A 247 -21.01 9.11 -4.51
CA ASN A 247 -22.06 9.38 -3.52
C ASN A 247 -21.68 8.98 -2.09
N TYR A 248 -20.41 8.64 -1.82
CA TYR A 248 -19.96 8.23 -0.48
C TYR A 248 -19.26 9.38 0.25
N ARG A 249 -19.33 9.36 1.58
CA ARG A 249 -18.68 10.36 2.44
C ARG A 249 -17.15 10.19 2.52
N HIS A 250 -16.69 8.94 2.42
CA HIS A 250 -15.30 8.54 2.59
C HIS A 250 -14.89 7.60 1.46
N PHE A 251 -13.61 7.62 1.06
CA PHE A 251 -13.08 6.65 0.11
C PHE A 251 -13.19 5.23 0.65
N MET A 252 -12.88 5.00 1.93
CA MET A 252 -13.01 3.66 2.53
C MET A 252 -14.45 3.13 2.43
N ALA A 253 -15.46 3.99 2.61
CA ALA A 253 -16.86 3.58 2.45
C ALA A 253 -17.17 3.15 1.01
N LYS A 254 -16.77 3.96 0.03
CA LYS A 254 -16.88 3.64 -1.39
C LYS A 254 -16.19 2.31 -1.70
N GLU A 255 -14.95 2.15 -1.25
CA GLU A 255 -14.11 1.00 -1.55
C GLU A 255 -14.65 -0.30 -0.94
N ILE A 256 -15.26 -0.24 0.26
CA ILE A 256 -15.98 -1.39 0.85
C ILE A 256 -17.15 -1.80 -0.05
N HIS A 257 -17.91 -0.83 -0.56
CA HIS A 257 -19.10 -1.08 -1.38
C HIS A 257 -18.78 -1.47 -2.83
N GLU A 258 -17.60 -1.13 -3.33
CA GLU A 258 -17.10 -1.56 -4.65
C GLU A 258 -16.70 -3.03 -4.69
N GLN A 259 -16.49 -3.68 -3.53
CA GLN A 259 -15.94 -5.04 -3.45
C GLN A 259 -16.68 -6.08 -4.31
N PRO A 260 -18.03 -6.16 -4.32
CA PRO A 260 -18.74 -7.11 -5.18
C PRO A 260 -18.33 -6.98 -6.65
N GLU A 261 -18.26 -5.75 -7.16
CA GLU A 261 -17.92 -5.47 -8.56
C GLU A 261 -16.46 -5.82 -8.86
N VAL A 262 -15.52 -5.29 -8.07
CA VAL A 262 -14.09 -5.45 -8.37
C VAL A 262 -13.58 -6.86 -8.10
N VAL A 263 -14.15 -7.58 -7.14
CA VAL A 263 -13.90 -9.01 -6.94
C VAL A 263 -14.45 -9.81 -8.11
N GLY A 264 -15.60 -9.41 -8.68
CA GLY A 264 -16.13 -9.96 -9.94
C GLY A 264 -15.19 -9.74 -11.13
N HIS A 265 -14.60 -8.56 -11.27
CA HIS A 265 -13.58 -8.30 -12.30
C HIS A 265 -12.34 -9.17 -12.11
N THR A 266 -11.90 -9.33 -10.87
CA THR A 266 -10.78 -10.23 -10.53
C THR A 266 -11.13 -11.66 -10.92
N LEU A 267 -12.28 -12.17 -10.45
CA LEU A 267 -12.77 -13.51 -10.73
C LEU A 267 -12.78 -13.80 -12.25
N ALA A 268 -13.36 -12.92 -13.06
CA ALA A 268 -13.45 -13.07 -14.51
C ALA A 268 -12.07 -13.13 -15.21
N ARG A 269 -11.00 -12.66 -14.55
CA ARG A 269 -9.63 -12.77 -15.06
C ARG A 269 -8.99 -14.13 -14.79
N TYR A 270 -9.42 -14.84 -13.75
CA TYR A 270 -8.80 -16.09 -13.28
C TYR A 270 -9.66 -17.33 -13.45
N VAL A 271 -10.90 -17.19 -13.91
CA VAL A 271 -11.83 -18.30 -14.14
C VAL A 271 -12.32 -18.26 -15.59
N ASP A 272 -12.26 -19.40 -16.26
CA ASP A 272 -13.02 -19.62 -17.49
C ASP A 272 -14.43 -20.06 -17.13
N MET A 273 -15.38 -19.14 -17.28
CA MET A 273 -16.80 -19.36 -16.96
C MET A 273 -17.46 -20.40 -17.86
N ALA A 274 -16.95 -20.65 -19.08
CA ALA A 274 -17.56 -21.61 -19.99
C ALA A 274 -17.22 -23.05 -19.61
N THR A 275 -16.00 -23.26 -19.10
CA THR A 275 -15.51 -24.58 -18.67
C THR A 275 -15.59 -24.79 -17.17
N GLU A 276 -15.87 -23.74 -16.40
CA GLU A 276 -15.89 -23.73 -14.93
C GLU A 276 -14.55 -24.21 -14.36
N ARG A 277 -13.45 -23.69 -14.92
CA ARG A 277 -12.07 -24.05 -14.54
C ARG A 277 -11.27 -22.82 -14.20
N VAL A 278 -10.23 -23.00 -13.38
CA VAL A 278 -9.26 -21.93 -13.15
C VAL A 278 -8.44 -21.72 -14.41
N LEU A 279 -8.29 -20.46 -14.82
CA LEU A 279 -7.48 -20.03 -15.93
C LEU A 279 -6.48 -18.98 -15.44
N LEU A 280 -5.23 -19.37 -15.22
CA LEU A 280 -4.19 -18.40 -14.91
C LEU A 280 -3.93 -17.53 -16.15
N PRO A 281 -3.94 -16.19 -16.01
CA PRO A 281 -3.80 -15.26 -17.14
C PRO A 281 -2.38 -15.22 -17.75
N VAL A 282 -1.45 -15.94 -17.13
CA VAL A 282 -0.04 -16.02 -17.49
C VAL A 282 0.41 -17.47 -17.41
N LYS A 283 1.32 -17.85 -18.31
CA LYS A 283 1.98 -19.16 -18.23
C LYS A 283 3.06 -19.08 -17.16
N LEU A 284 2.98 -19.94 -16.15
CA LEU A 284 4.01 -20.04 -15.13
C LEU A 284 5.30 -20.64 -15.74
N PRO A 285 6.49 -20.15 -15.34
CA PRO A 285 7.77 -20.68 -15.81
C PRO A 285 8.18 -21.99 -15.11
N PHE A 286 7.32 -22.52 -14.24
CA PHE A 286 7.51 -23.75 -13.47
C PHE A 286 6.21 -24.56 -13.43
N ASP A 287 6.32 -25.84 -13.05
CA ASP A 287 5.18 -26.69 -12.69
C ASP A 287 5.06 -26.75 -11.17
N PHE A 288 3.84 -26.60 -10.63
CA PHE A 288 3.60 -26.73 -9.20
C PHE A 288 3.98 -28.11 -8.65
N LYS A 289 3.98 -29.16 -9.47
CA LYS A 289 4.45 -30.50 -9.07
C LYS A 289 5.90 -30.52 -8.60
N ASP A 290 6.72 -29.60 -9.11
CA ASP A 290 8.14 -29.51 -8.78
C ASP A 290 8.40 -28.63 -7.55
N ILE A 291 7.41 -27.84 -7.11
CA ILE A 291 7.51 -26.95 -5.97
C ILE A 291 7.38 -27.74 -4.67
N ARG A 292 8.43 -27.72 -3.85
CA ARG A 292 8.47 -28.46 -2.57
C ARG A 292 8.01 -27.63 -1.38
N ARG A 293 8.10 -26.31 -1.49
CA ARG A 293 7.70 -25.35 -0.46
C ARG A 293 7.29 -24.03 -1.11
N ILE A 294 6.31 -23.38 -0.50
CA ILE A 294 5.91 -22.02 -0.83
C ILE A 294 6.24 -21.12 0.37
N ASN A 295 6.93 -20.02 0.12
CA ASN A 295 7.12 -18.95 1.09
C ASN A 295 6.24 -17.77 0.68
N ILE A 296 5.39 -17.27 1.58
CA ILE A 296 4.56 -16.09 1.32
C ILE A 296 5.04 -14.96 2.22
N THR A 297 5.27 -13.78 1.66
CA THR A 297 5.71 -12.63 2.45
C THR A 297 5.04 -11.33 2.01
N ALA A 298 4.66 -10.54 3.02
CA ALA A 298 3.98 -9.26 2.88
C ALA A 298 3.96 -8.52 4.23
N CYS A 299 3.40 -7.30 4.24
CA CYS A 299 3.20 -6.50 5.45
C CYS A 299 1.72 -6.17 5.69
N GLY A 300 1.32 -6.02 6.96
CA GLY A 300 -0.03 -5.60 7.35
C GLY A 300 -1.15 -6.49 6.78
N THR A 301 -2.24 -5.86 6.31
CA THR A 301 -3.39 -6.54 5.69
C THR A 301 -3.00 -7.55 4.59
N ALA A 302 -2.00 -7.26 3.76
CA ALA A 302 -1.54 -8.17 2.71
C ALA A 302 -0.89 -9.44 3.28
N SER A 303 -0.27 -9.36 4.47
CA SER A 303 0.23 -10.53 5.20
C SER A 303 -0.92 -11.45 5.60
N TYR A 304 -2.02 -10.89 6.12
CA TYR A 304 -3.21 -11.68 6.48
C TYR A 304 -3.88 -12.38 5.29
N ALA A 305 -3.81 -11.81 4.08
CA ALA A 305 -4.21 -12.53 2.86
C ALA A 305 -3.30 -13.75 2.62
N GLY A 306 -1.99 -13.63 2.87
CA GLY A 306 -1.04 -14.75 2.86
C GLY A 306 -1.32 -15.81 3.92
N PHE A 307 -1.70 -15.40 5.15
CA PHE A 307 -2.11 -16.34 6.19
C PHE A 307 -3.37 -17.13 5.81
N VAL A 308 -4.35 -16.51 5.13
CA VAL A 308 -5.50 -17.25 4.56
C VAL A 308 -5.03 -18.20 3.47
N ALA A 309 -4.21 -17.72 2.53
CA ALA A 309 -3.72 -18.50 1.41
C ALA A 309 -2.93 -19.75 1.83
N LYS A 310 -2.17 -19.66 2.94
CA LYS A 310 -1.51 -20.83 3.54
C LYS A 310 -2.47 -21.99 3.77
N TYR A 311 -3.64 -21.73 4.36
CA TYR A 311 -4.65 -22.78 4.56
C TYR A 311 -5.15 -23.37 3.23
N TRP A 312 -5.26 -22.56 2.18
CA TRP A 312 -5.68 -23.03 0.86
C TRP A 312 -4.62 -23.88 0.18
N PHE A 313 -3.37 -23.43 0.09
CA PHE A 313 -2.29 -24.21 -0.51
C PHE A 313 -2.06 -25.54 0.22
N GLU A 314 -2.03 -25.54 1.56
CA GLU A 314 -1.83 -26.76 2.34
C GLU A 314 -3.03 -27.74 2.23
N ARG A 315 -4.25 -27.22 2.02
CA ARG A 315 -5.45 -28.04 1.90
C ARG A 315 -5.69 -28.56 0.48
N PHE A 316 -5.48 -27.71 -0.52
CA PHE A 316 -5.81 -27.99 -1.92
C PHE A 316 -4.65 -28.63 -2.67
N ALA A 317 -3.41 -28.17 -2.41
CA ALA A 317 -2.22 -28.61 -3.13
C ALA A 317 -1.31 -29.51 -2.31
N ARG A 318 -1.58 -29.64 -0.99
CA ARG A 318 -0.76 -30.42 -0.05
C ARG A 318 0.71 -30.00 -0.02
N VAL A 319 0.99 -28.75 -0.41
CA VAL A 319 2.34 -28.16 -0.40
C VAL A 319 2.57 -27.41 0.93
N PRO A 320 3.70 -27.65 1.63
CA PRO A 320 4.06 -26.89 2.82
C PRO A 320 4.18 -25.39 2.53
N VAL A 321 3.56 -24.56 3.38
CA VAL A 321 3.63 -23.09 3.25
C VAL A 321 4.18 -22.44 4.50
N GLU A 322 5.17 -21.56 4.35
CA GLU A 322 5.62 -20.64 5.39
C GLU A 322 5.13 -19.22 5.06
N VAL A 323 4.71 -18.47 6.08
CA VAL A 323 4.25 -17.09 5.95
C VAL A 323 5.05 -16.25 6.92
N ASP A 324 5.69 -15.20 6.42
CA ASP A 324 6.51 -14.29 7.20
C ASP A 324 6.08 -12.84 6.97
N VAL A 325 6.21 -12.01 8.02
CA VAL A 325 6.22 -10.56 7.86
C VAL A 325 7.51 -10.18 7.12
N ALA A 326 7.40 -9.37 6.06
CA ALA A 326 8.52 -9.14 5.15
C ALA A 326 9.75 -8.51 5.80
N SER A 327 9.56 -7.67 6.83
CA SER A 327 10.65 -7.08 7.60
C SER A 327 11.51 -8.17 8.23
N GLU A 328 10.91 -9.19 8.84
CA GLU A 328 11.65 -10.27 9.52
C GLU A 328 12.27 -11.27 8.55
N PHE A 329 11.61 -11.52 7.41
CA PHE A 329 12.00 -12.55 6.45
C PHE A 329 13.45 -12.41 5.96
N ARG A 330 13.85 -11.19 5.56
CA ARG A 330 15.21 -10.96 5.02
C ARG A 330 16.26 -10.95 6.14
N TYR A 331 15.95 -10.33 7.28
CA TYR A 331 16.92 -10.12 8.36
C TYR A 331 17.21 -11.39 9.15
N ARG A 332 16.28 -12.35 9.16
CA ARG A 332 16.51 -13.69 9.74
C ARG A 332 17.26 -14.64 8.80
N GLU A 333 17.59 -14.20 7.57
CA GLU A 333 18.15 -15.03 6.50
C GLU A 333 17.31 -16.30 6.28
N ALA A 334 16.02 -16.12 5.94
CA ALA A 334 15.10 -17.23 5.76
C ALA A 334 15.65 -18.28 4.78
N PRO A 335 15.75 -19.56 5.17
CA PRO A 335 16.41 -20.57 4.34
C PRO A 335 15.54 -20.89 3.11
N LEU A 336 16.01 -20.46 1.94
CA LEU A 336 15.39 -20.72 0.66
C LEU A 336 16.13 -21.82 -0.09
N ARG A 337 15.39 -22.64 -0.84
CA ARG A 337 15.96 -23.71 -1.67
C ARG A 337 15.68 -23.40 -3.12
N LYS A 338 16.71 -23.46 -3.97
CA LYS A 338 16.58 -23.27 -5.41
C LYS A 338 15.44 -24.14 -5.98
N GLY A 339 14.53 -23.50 -6.73
CA GLY A 339 13.34 -24.13 -7.30
C GLY A 339 12.10 -24.12 -6.40
N ASP A 340 12.18 -23.71 -5.14
CA ASP A 340 10.99 -23.37 -4.35
C ASP A 340 10.30 -22.11 -4.90
N LEU A 341 9.10 -21.83 -4.41
CA LEU A 341 8.31 -20.66 -4.79
C LEU A 341 8.27 -19.63 -3.66
N ALA A 342 8.48 -18.35 -3.99
CA ALA A 342 8.18 -17.22 -3.13
C ALA A 342 7.05 -16.36 -3.73
N ILE A 343 6.05 -16.02 -2.90
CA ILE A 343 4.89 -15.21 -3.26
C ILE A 343 4.93 -13.90 -2.47
N PHE A 344 4.89 -12.78 -3.17
CA PHE A 344 4.93 -11.43 -2.61
C PHE A 344 3.58 -10.76 -2.81
N ILE A 345 2.95 -10.32 -1.72
CA ILE A 345 1.61 -9.69 -1.80
C ILE A 345 1.77 -8.22 -1.44
N SER A 346 1.37 -7.32 -2.33
CA SER A 346 1.41 -5.88 -2.06
C SER A 346 0.36 -5.14 -2.88
N GLN A 347 -0.49 -4.35 -2.23
CA GLN A 347 -1.46 -3.50 -2.94
C GLN A 347 -0.73 -2.49 -3.84
N SER A 348 0.23 -1.74 -3.27
CA SER A 348 0.95 -0.69 -3.99
C SER A 348 2.04 -1.22 -4.90
N GLY A 349 2.61 -2.39 -4.57
CA GLY A 349 3.80 -2.92 -5.21
C GLY A 349 5.07 -2.10 -4.92
N GLU A 350 5.03 -1.22 -3.93
CA GLU A 350 6.15 -0.34 -3.53
C GLU A 350 6.52 -0.48 -2.05
N THR A 351 5.94 -1.45 -1.33
CA THR A 351 6.25 -1.69 0.09
C THR A 351 7.73 -2.07 0.26
N ALA A 352 8.49 -1.27 1.01
CA ALA A 352 9.96 -1.40 1.08
C ALA A 352 10.41 -2.78 1.56
N ASP A 353 9.89 -3.25 2.70
CA ASP A 353 10.22 -4.56 3.25
C ASP A 353 9.87 -5.71 2.27
N THR A 354 8.69 -5.64 1.64
CA THR A 354 8.26 -6.66 0.66
C THR A 354 9.15 -6.65 -0.58
N LEU A 355 9.54 -5.48 -1.07
CA LEU A 355 10.46 -5.35 -2.19
C LEU A 355 11.84 -5.90 -1.84
N ALA A 356 12.34 -5.63 -0.63
CA ALA A 356 13.58 -6.19 -0.16
C ALA A 356 13.53 -7.72 -0.04
N ALA A 357 12.44 -8.26 0.48
CA ALA A 357 12.21 -9.70 0.54
C ALA A 357 12.19 -10.33 -0.86
N LEU A 358 11.59 -9.66 -1.86
CA LEU A 358 11.62 -10.08 -3.27
C LEU A 358 13.05 -10.16 -3.81
N ARG A 359 13.84 -9.10 -3.60
CA ARG A 359 15.23 -9.04 -4.06
C ARG A 359 16.08 -10.14 -3.40
N TYR A 360 15.89 -10.38 -2.11
CA TYR A 360 16.54 -11.48 -1.40
C TYR A 360 16.18 -12.84 -2.00
N ALA A 361 14.89 -13.14 -2.17
CA ALA A 361 14.44 -14.41 -2.74
C ALA A 361 14.96 -14.62 -4.17
N LYS A 362 14.99 -13.56 -4.97
CA LYS A 362 15.55 -13.61 -6.33
C LYS A 362 17.05 -13.92 -6.33
N ALA A 363 17.81 -13.37 -5.38
CA ALA A 363 19.24 -13.67 -5.22
C ALA A 363 19.48 -15.15 -4.84
N GLU A 364 18.57 -15.75 -4.06
CA GLU A 364 18.58 -17.18 -3.73
C GLU A 364 18.11 -18.11 -4.87
N GLY A 365 17.64 -17.53 -5.99
CA GLY A 365 17.25 -18.28 -7.19
C GLY A 365 15.97 -19.09 -7.06
N VAL A 366 15.03 -18.65 -6.21
CA VAL A 366 13.67 -19.21 -6.16
C VAL A 366 12.77 -18.61 -7.24
N HIS A 367 11.70 -19.31 -7.59
CA HIS A 367 10.64 -18.74 -8.44
C HIS A 367 9.90 -17.64 -7.68
N THR A 368 9.50 -16.58 -8.39
CA THR A 368 8.86 -15.42 -7.75
C THR A 368 7.52 -15.07 -8.40
N ILE A 369 6.47 -15.03 -7.59
CA ILE A 369 5.15 -14.51 -7.97
C ILE A 369 4.86 -13.24 -7.17
N ALA A 370 4.50 -12.16 -7.86
CA ALA A 370 3.93 -10.97 -7.23
C ALA A 370 2.42 -10.90 -7.43
N VAL A 371 1.67 -10.76 -6.34
CA VAL A 371 0.23 -10.44 -6.35
C VAL A 371 0.07 -8.95 -6.05
N VAL A 372 -0.25 -8.16 -7.07
CA VAL A 372 -0.22 -6.69 -7.00
C VAL A 372 -1.44 -6.04 -7.63
N ASN A 373 -1.80 -4.84 -7.14
CA ASN A 373 -2.85 -4.04 -7.75
C ASN A 373 -2.34 -3.01 -8.76
N VAL A 374 -1.09 -2.56 -8.60
CA VAL A 374 -0.42 -1.61 -9.52
C VAL A 374 0.54 -2.39 -10.43
N PRO A 375 0.18 -2.64 -11.70
CA PRO A 375 0.94 -3.53 -12.58
C PRO A 375 2.29 -2.94 -13.01
N THR A 376 2.45 -1.63 -12.92
CA THR A 376 3.71 -0.94 -13.26
C THR A 376 4.57 -0.62 -12.05
N SER A 377 4.25 -1.19 -10.88
CA SER A 377 5.02 -1.00 -9.66
C SER A 377 6.38 -1.69 -9.69
N THR A 378 7.27 -1.33 -8.77
CA THR A 378 8.62 -1.90 -8.66
C THR A 378 8.61 -3.40 -8.37
N ILE A 379 7.77 -3.88 -7.44
CA ILE A 379 7.61 -5.32 -7.18
C ILE A 379 7.14 -6.07 -8.42
N ALA A 380 6.22 -5.49 -9.20
CA ALA A 380 5.75 -6.08 -10.45
C ALA A 380 6.87 -6.20 -11.48
N ARG A 381 7.64 -5.13 -11.70
CA ARG A 381 8.74 -5.11 -12.68
C ARG A 381 9.88 -6.07 -12.33
N GLU A 382 10.14 -6.30 -11.04
CA GLU A 382 11.27 -7.11 -10.58
C GLU A 382 10.96 -8.60 -10.43
N SER A 383 9.67 -8.97 -10.36
CA SER A 383 9.20 -10.35 -10.19
C SER A 383 9.21 -11.14 -11.50
N GLU A 384 9.41 -12.45 -11.41
CA GLU A 384 9.39 -13.38 -12.55
C GLU A 384 7.98 -13.53 -13.13
N THR A 385 6.96 -13.59 -12.26
CA THR A 385 5.55 -13.68 -12.64
C THR A 385 4.73 -12.67 -11.87
N VAL A 386 3.79 -12.01 -12.55
CA VAL A 386 2.90 -11.00 -11.95
C VAL A 386 1.44 -11.42 -12.13
N LEU A 387 0.71 -11.47 -11.01
CA LEU A 387 -0.73 -11.71 -10.96
C LEU A 387 -1.43 -10.45 -10.45
N GLN A 388 -2.28 -9.86 -11.29
CA GLN A 388 -2.96 -8.61 -10.98
C GLN A 388 -4.26 -8.84 -10.21
N THR A 389 -4.52 -7.97 -9.22
CA THR A 389 -5.78 -8.00 -8.47
C THR A 389 -6.90 -7.21 -9.12
N LEU A 390 -6.63 -6.28 -10.04
CA LEU A 390 -7.66 -5.50 -10.77
C LEU A 390 -8.70 -4.80 -9.87
N ALA A 391 -8.34 -4.41 -8.64
CA ALA A 391 -9.24 -3.76 -7.69
C ALA A 391 -9.53 -2.28 -8.04
N GLY A 392 -8.85 -1.75 -9.06
CA GLY A 392 -8.78 -0.32 -9.35
C GLY A 392 -8.02 0.46 -8.28
N PRO A 393 -7.89 1.79 -8.42
CA PRO A 393 -7.23 2.63 -7.42
C PRO A 393 -7.91 2.49 -6.04
N GLU A 394 -7.10 2.37 -4.99
CA GLU A 394 -7.56 2.32 -3.59
C GLU A 394 -6.81 3.42 -2.81
N ILE A 395 -7.58 4.32 -2.22
CA ILE A 395 -7.15 5.61 -1.70
C ILE A 395 -7.22 5.65 -0.18
N GLY A 396 -8.27 5.08 0.41
CA GLY A 396 -8.37 4.97 1.87
C GLY A 396 -7.15 4.24 2.40
N VAL A 397 -6.49 4.80 3.43
CA VAL A 397 -5.24 4.21 3.97
C VAL A 397 -5.46 2.75 4.37
N ALA A 398 -6.54 2.47 5.10
CA ALA A 398 -6.94 1.12 5.44
C ALA A 398 -7.37 0.33 4.19
N SER A 399 -6.60 -0.70 3.83
CA SER A 399 -6.92 -1.61 2.71
C SER A 399 -8.27 -2.30 2.91
N THR A 400 -9.10 -2.37 1.87
CA THR A 400 -10.41 -3.02 1.88
C THR A 400 -10.57 -3.93 0.65
N LYS A 401 -10.92 -3.38 -0.50
CA LYS A 401 -11.09 -4.11 -1.76
C LYS A 401 -9.81 -4.77 -2.27
N ALA A 402 -8.64 -4.20 -1.97
CA ALA A 402 -7.38 -4.84 -2.31
C ALA A 402 -7.21 -6.18 -1.55
N PHE A 403 -7.63 -6.26 -0.28
CA PHE A 403 -7.55 -7.49 0.50
C PHE A 403 -8.41 -8.60 -0.11
N THR A 404 -9.68 -8.31 -0.42
CA THR A 404 -10.60 -9.31 -0.99
C THR A 404 -10.22 -9.71 -2.42
N CYS A 405 -9.69 -8.79 -3.24
CA CYS A 405 -9.16 -9.14 -4.55
C CYS A 405 -7.87 -9.96 -4.46
N GLN A 406 -6.97 -9.68 -3.50
CA GLN A 406 -5.79 -10.52 -3.22
C GLN A 406 -6.20 -11.94 -2.86
N LEU A 407 -7.20 -12.09 -1.97
CA LEU A 407 -7.76 -13.39 -1.62
C LEU A 407 -8.31 -14.12 -2.86
N MET A 408 -9.03 -13.44 -3.75
CA MET A 408 -9.55 -14.03 -4.99
C MET A 408 -8.42 -14.56 -5.90
N VAL A 409 -7.35 -13.79 -6.08
CA VAL A 409 -6.17 -14.24 -6.85
C VAL A 409 -5.52 -15.46 -6.20
N LEU A 410 -5.29 -15.41 -4.88
CA LEU A 410 -4.60 -16.48 -4.14
C LEU A 410 -5.42 -17.77 -4.07
N ALA A 411 -6.75 -17.68 -3.98
CA ALA A 411 -7.63 -18.84 -4.01
C ALA A 411 -7.54 -19.56 -5.38
N ASN A 412 -7.64 -18.81 -6.48
CA ASN A 412 -7.46 -19.37 -7.83
C ASN A 412 -6.07 -19.99 -8.00
N LEU A 413 -5.02 -19.33 -7.53
CA LEU A 413 -3.66 -19.86 -7.59
C LEU A 413 -3.51 -21.17 -6.79
N ALA A 414 -4.11 -21.26 -5.60
CA ALA A 414 -4.08 -22.47 -4.78
C ALA A 414 -4.88 -23.63 -5.40
N ILE A 415 -6.01 -23.34 -6.05
CA ILE A 415 -6.78 -24.34 -6.82
C ILE A 415 -5.97 -24.83 -8.02
N ALA A 416 -5.36 -23.92 -8.78
CA ALA A 416 -4.47 -24.29 -9.89
C ALA A 416 -3.30 -25.15 -9.43
N ALA A 417 -2.70 -24.82 -8.28
CA ALA A 417 -1.66 -25.64 -7.66
C ALA A 417 -2.19 -27.03 -7.28
N GLY A 418 -3.38 -27.13 -6.69
CA GLY A 418 -4.00 -28.42 -6.35
C GLY A 418 -4.28 -29.30 -7.56
N LYS A 419 -4.73 -28.70 -8.67
CA LYS A 419 -4.90 -29.39 -9.95
C LYS A 419 -3.59 -29.85 -10.53
N ALA A 420 -2.59 -28.98 -10.56
CA ALA A 420 -1.27 -29.30 -11.06
C ALA A 420 -0.64 -30.42 -10.22
N CYS A 421 -0.70 -30.37 -8.89
CA CYS A 421 -0.18 -31.45 -8.01
C CYS A 421 -0.95 -32.78 -8.14
N GLY A 422 -2.13 -32.79 -8.76
CA GLY A 422 -2.99 -33.98 -8.87
C GLY A 422 -3.79 -34.30 -7.59
N GLU A 423 -3.83 -33.35 -6.65
CA GLU A 423 -4.54 -33.47 -5.37
C GLU A 423 -6.04 -33.11 -5.51
N LEU A 424 -6.38 -32.30 -6.52
CA LEU A 424 -7.76 -31.98 -6.86
C LEU A 424 -8.22 -32.72 -8.12
N SER A 425 -9.36 -33.41 -8.01
CA SER A 425 -10.06 -33.95 -9.18
C SER A 425 -10.70 -32.82 -10.02
N ASP A 426 -11.17 -33.13 -11.22
CA ASP A 426 -11.93 -32.16 -12.03
C ASP A 426 -13.24 -31.75 -11.34
N GLU A 427 -13.85 -32.67 -10.60
CA GLU A 427 -15.07 -32.41 -9.83
C GLU A 427 -14.81 -31.48 -8.64
N ASP A 428 -13.70 -31.67 -7.93
CA ASP A 428 -13.33 -30.83 -6.79
C ASP A 428 -13.02 -29.40 -7.23
N GLU A 429 -12.31 -29.22 -8.34
CA GLU A 429 -12.09 -27.89 -8.92
C GLU A 429 -13.40 -27.24 -9.35
N THR A 430 -14.30 -27.98 -10.03
CA THR A 430 -15.61 -27.44 -10.42
C THR A 430 -16.37 -26.90 -9.21
N LYS A 431 -16.42 -27.67 -8.11
CA LYS A 431 -17.08 -27.26 -6.85
C LYS A 431 -16.45 -26.01 -6.24
N LEU A 432 -15.12 -25.92 -6.25
CA LEU A 432 -14.41 -24.75 -5.72
C LEU A 432 -14.63 -23.52 -6.61
N VAL A 433 -14.60 -23.67 -7.94
CA VAL A 433 -14.86 -22.59 -8.89
C VAL A 433 -16.29 -22.09 -8.76
N HIS A 434 -17.30 -22.98 -8.65
CA HIS A 434 -18.67 -22.59 -8.35
C HIS A 434 -18.77 -21.75 -7.08
N GLY A 435 -18.08 -22.17 -6.02
CA GLY A 435 -18.02 -21.39 -4.78
C GLY A 435 -17.42 -20.00 -4.96
N LEU A 436 -16.38 -19.85 -5.80
CA LEU A 436 -15.79 -18.55 -6.13
C LEU A 436 -16.72 -17.67 -6.96
N VAL A 437 -17.48 -18.26 -7.89
CA VAL A 437 -18.46 -17.55 -8.74
C VAL A 437 -19.57 -16.89 -7.92
N GLU A 438 -19.97 -17.50 -6.81
CA GLU A 438 -20.98 -16.95 -5.91
C GLU A 438 -20.47 -15.78 -5.05
N VAL A 439 -19.15 -15.64 -4.84
CA VAL A 439 -18.57 -14.67 -3.89
C VAL A 439 -19.04 -13.21 -4.13
N PRO A 440 -19.02 -12.66 -5.36
CA PRO A 440 -19.51 -11.30 -5.61
C PRO A 440 -20.94 -11.08 -5.13
N ARG A 441 -21.85 -12.02 -5.46
CA ARG A 441 -23.27 -11.95 -5.05
C ARG A 441 -23.40 -12.02 -3.53
N LEU A 442 -22.66 -12.92 -2.90
CA LEU A 442 -22.66 -13.08 -1.44
C LEU A 442 -22.09 -11.84 -0.70
N MET A 443 -21.14 -11.12 -1.31
CA MET A 443 -20.67 -9.83 -0.78
C MET A 443 -21.75 -8.76 -0.86
N SER A 444 -22.54 -8.73 -1.95
CA SER A 444 -23.71 -7.84 -2.02
C SER A 444 -24.74 -8.15 -0.94
N ASP A 445 -25.01 -9.43 -0.67
CA ASP A 445 -25.89 -9.85 0.42
C ASP A 445 -25.31 -9.43 1.79
N ALA A 446 -24.00 -9.58 1.99
CA ALA A 446 -23.33 -9.17 3.22
C ALA A 446 -23.47 -7.66 3.51
N LEU A 447 -23.41 -6.81 2.48
CA LEU A 447 -23.59 -5.35 2.61
C LEU A 447 -24.98 -4.99 3.17
N THR A 448 -25.99 -5.83 3.00
CA THR A 448 -27.35 -5.55 3.53
C THR A 448 -27.41 -5.49 5.07
N ASN A 449 -26.39 -6.03 5.76
CA ASN A 449 -26.25 -5.95 7.21
C ASN A 449 -25.75 -4.57 7.73
N GLU A 450 -25.43 -3.63 6.85
CA GLU A 450 -24.81 -2.36 7.23
C GLU A 450 -25.59 -1.58 8.29
N LEU A 451 -26.92 -1.49 8.18
CA LEU A 451 -27.75 -0.76 9.16
C LEU A 451 -27.68 -1.36 10.57
N GLN A 452 -27.56 -2.70 10.68
CA GLN A 452 -27.38 -3.37 11.95
C GLN A 452 -25.98 -3.07 12.52
N ILE A 453 -24.97 -3.10 11.66
CA ILE A 453 -23.57 -2.84 12.01
C ILE A 453 -23.37 -1.38 12.44
N GLU A 454 -24.00 -0.42 11.77
CA GLU A 454 -23.98 1.00 12.16
C GLU A 454 -24.56 1.20 13.57
N ARG A 455 -25.62 0.48 13.93
CA ARG A 455 -26.18 0.51 15.29
C ARG A 455 -25.21 -0.07 16.31
N LEU A 456 -24.64 -1.24 16.01
CA LEU A 456 -23.64 -1.89 16.85
C LEU A 456 -22.40 -1.01 17.06
N ALA A 457 -21.96 -0.31 16.02
CA ALA A 457 -20.79 0.57 16.07
C ALA A 457 -20.91 1.67 17.14
N ARG A 458 -22.13 2.12 17.49
CA ARG A 458 -22.37 3.08 18.58
C ARG A 458 -22.03 2.52 19.96
N GLU A 459 -22.21 1.21 20.16
CA GLU A 459 -21.81 0.53 21.39
C GLU A 459 -20.30 0.29 21.40
N ILE A 460 -19.73 -0.19 20.29
CA ILE A 460 -18.29 -0.42 20.17
C ILE A 460 -17.48 0.86 20.36
N ALA A 461 -17.97 2.01 19.87
CA ALA A 461 -17.29 3.30 20.01
C ALA A 461 -17.11 3.75 21.48
N LYS A 462 -17.82 3.14 22.44
CA LYS A 462 -17.67 3.41 23.88
C LYS A 462 -16.55 2.58 24.52
N SER A 463 -16.08 1.55 23.83
CA SER A 463 -15.08 0.60 24.34
C SER A 463 -13.66 1.08 24.10
N ARG A 464 -12.77 0.73 25.02
CA ARG A 464 -11.32 0.99 24.88
C ARG A 464 -10.59 -0.15 24.20
N ASP A 465 -11.02 -1.37 24.49
CA ASP A 465 -10.41 -2.60 24.04
C ASP A 465 -11.47 -3.49 23.39
N VAL A 466 -11.11 -4.21 22.33
CA VAL A 466 -11.99 -5.15 21.62
C VAL A 466 -11.19 -6.38 21.20
N LEU A 467 -11.73 -7.57 21.44
CA LEU A 467 -11.12 -8.82 20.96
C LEU A 467 -11.83 -9.35 19.72
N TYR A 468 -11.06 -9.88 18.78
CA TYR A 468 -11.55 -10.63 17.62
C TYR A 468 -11.11 -12.08 17.72
N LEU A 469 -12.03 -13.03 17.56
CA LEU A 469 -11.78 -14.46 17.64
C LEU A 469 -12.18 -15.16 16.35
N GLY A 470 -11.32 -16.06 15.88
CA GLY A 470 -11.62 -16.92 14.74
C GLY A 470 -10.81 -18.21 14.76
N ARG A 471 -11.19 -19.19 13.95
CA ARG A 471 -10.49 -20.47 13.81
C ARG A 471 -10.34 -20.85 12.34
N GLY A 472 -9.24 -21.51 12.00
CA GLY A 472 -8.94 -21.83 10.60
C GLY A 472 -8.75 -20.55 9.78
N THR A 473 -9.38 -20.48 8.62
CA THR A 473 -9.32 -19.30 7.75
C THR A 473 -10.00 -18.06 8.36
N SER A 474 -10.85 -18.22 9.39
CA SER A 474 -11.41 -17.10 10.15
C SER A 474 -10.42 -16.48 11.14
N PHE A 475 -9.33 -17.16 11.52
CA PHE A 475 -8.32 -16.56 12.40
C PHE A 475 -7.57 -15.40 11.73
N PRO A 476 -7.02 -15.55 10.51
CA PRO A 476 -6.45 -14.41 9.79
C PRO A 476 -7.46 -13.28 9.56
N LEU A 477 -8.74 -13.60 9.38
CA LEU A 477 -9.78 -12.59 9.27
C LEU A 477 -10.02 -11.84 10.60
N ALA A 478 -9.92 -12.53 11.74
CA ALA A 478 -9.97 -11.89 13.07
C ALA A 478 -8.79 -10.92 13.27
N LEU A 479 -7.60 -11.29 12.80
CA LEU A 479 -6.43 -10.39 12.79
C LEU A 479 -6.66 -9.17 11.90
N GLU A 480 -7.22 -9.35 10.71
CA GLU A 480 -7.57 -8.25 9.80
C GLU A 480 -8.62 -7.33 10.43
N GLY A 481 -9.68 -7.86 11.05
CA GLY A 481 -10.70 -7.06 11.71
C GLY A 481 -10.18 -6.23 12.87
N ALA A 482 -9.32 -6.84 13.71
CA ALA A 482 -8.61 -6.12 14.75
C ALA A 482 -7.71 -5.02 14.18
N LEU A 483 -6.99 -5.29 13.08
CA LEU A 483 -6.15 -4.29 12.43
C LEU A 483 -7.00 -3.13 11.89
N LYS A 484 -8.10 -3.39 11.17
CA LYS A 484 -8.98 -2.33 10.65
C LYS A 484 -9.50 -1.46 11.78
N LEU A 485 -10.05 -2.06 12.83
CA LEU A 485 -10.61 -1.29 13.94
C LEU A 485 -9.52 -0.42 14.59
N LYS A 486 -8.33 -0.99 14.84
CA LYS A 486 -7.19 -0.26 15.41
C LYS A 486 -6.70 0.90 14.53
N GLU A 487 -6.60 0.69 13.22
CA GLU A 487 -6.09 1.68 12.28
C GLU A 487 -6.96 2.95 12.22
N ILE A 488 -8.28 2.78 12.16
CA ILE A 488 -9.17 3.91 11.87
C ILE A 488 -9.98 4.43 13.06
N SER A 489 -10.24 3.62 14.09
CA SER A 489 -10.94 4.07 15.31
C SER A 489 -9.99 4.35 16.48
N TYR A 490 -8.76 3.83 16.43
CA TYR A 490 -7.77 3.86 17.51
C TYR A 490 -8.18 3.10 18.79
N ILE A 491 -9.25 2.31 18.73
CA ILE A 491 -9.57 1.33 19.76
C ILE A 491 -8.47 0.28 19.77
N HIS A 492 -8.06 -0.13 20.96
CA HIS A 492 -7.08 -1.20 21.10
C HIS A 492 -7.74 -2.55 20.76
N ALA A 493 -7.67 -2.94 19.50
CA ALA A 493 -8.24 -4.17 19.01
C ALA A 493 -7.16 -5.25 18.80
N GLU A 494 -7.45 -6.48 19.24
CA GLU A 494 -6.53 -7.61 19.11
C GLU A 494 -7.24 -8.86 18.58
N GLY A 495 -6.60 -9.54 17.63
CA GLY A 495 -7.13 -10.76 17.02
C GLY A 495 -6.42 -11.99 17.55
N TYR A 496 -7.18 -13.02 17.93
CA TYR A 496 -6.67 -14.28 18.46
C TYR A 496 -7.25 -15.48 17.73
N ALA A 497 -6.44 -16.53 17.62
CA ALA A 497 -6.96 -17.85 17.32
C ALA A 497 -7.83 -18.27 18.50
N ALA A 498 -9.10 -18.62 18.25
CA ALA A 498 -10.09 -18.84 19.31
C ALA A 498 -9.64 -19.86 20.36
N GLY A 499 -8.85 -20.87 19.96
CA GLY A 499 -8.32 -21.89 20.87
C GLY A 499 -7.25 -21.41 21.84
N GLU A 500 -6.57 -20.30 21.53
CA GLU A 500 -5.50 -19.73 22.35
C GLU A 500 -6.04 -18.87 23.49
N LEU A 501 -7.33 -18.53 23.48
CA LEU A 501 -7.93 -17.63 24.47
C LEU A 501 -7.61 -18.05 25.91
N LYS A 502 -7.78 -19.33 26.23
CA LYS A 502 -7.52 -19.89 27.57
C LYS A 502 -6.05 -19.92 27.99
N HIS A 503 -5.12 -19.65 27.08
CA HIS A 503 -3.68 -19.71 27.34
C HIS A 503 -3.10 -18.36 27.82
N GLY A 504 -3.96 -17.45 28.29
CA GLY A 504 -3.58 -16.15 28.86
C GLY A 504 -4.58 -15.04 28.55
N PRO A 505 -4.91 -14.78 27.27
CA PRO A 505 -5.74 -13.65 26.86
C PRO A 505 -7.14 -13.59 27.49
N ILE A 506 -7.68 -14.74 27.90
CA ILE A 506 -8.98 -14.83 28.59
C ILE A 506 -9.06 -14.02 29.89
N ALA A 507 -7.92 -13.68 30.49
CA ALA A 507 -7.84 -12.85 31.69
C ALA A 507 -8.28 -11.40 31.46
N LEU A 508 -8.35 -10.96 30.20
CA LEU A 508 -8.80 -9.61 29.82
C LEU A 508 -10.33 -9.49 29.74
N ILE A 509 -11.06 -10.61 29.73
CA ILE A 509 -12.51 -10.61 29.51
C ILE A 509 -13.24 -10.18 30.79
N ASP A 510 -14.07 -9.16 30.66
CA ASP A 510 -15.02 -8.68 31.66
C ASP A 510 -16.35 -8.25 31.01
N GLU A 511 -17.29 -7.73 31.80
CA GLU A 511 -18.62 -7.30 31.35
C GLU A 511 -18.62 -6.08 30.43
N THR A 512 -17.47 -5.44 30.22
CA THR A 512 -17.32 -4.25 29.39
C THR A 512 -16.64 -4.54 28.06
N MET A 513 -15.87 -5.63 27.98
CA MET A 513 -15.08 -5.99 26.79
C MET A 513 -15.96 -6.61 25.68
N PRO A 514 -16.07 -5.96 24.50
CA PRO A 514 -16.67 -6.56 23.33
C PRO A 514 -15.76 -7.62 22.72
N VAL A 515 -16.35 -8.75 22.34
CA VAL A 515 -15.66 -9.87 21.71
C VAL A 515 -16.36 -10.22 20.41
N VAL A 516 -15.75 -9.87 19.28
CA VAL A 516 -16.22 -10.22 17.94
C VAL A 516 -15.79 -11.65 17.63
N VAL A 517 -16.75 -12.55 17.43
CA VAL A 517 -16.49 -13.96 17.13
C VAL A 517 -16.92 -14.26 15.70
N ILE A 518 -15.96 -14.67 14.87
CA ILE A 518 -16.20 -15.06 13.47
C ILE A 518 -16.30 -16.59 13.41
N ALA A 519 -17.52 -17.09 13.30
CA ALA A 519 -17.83 -18.50 13.40
C ALA A 519 -18.85 -18.93 12.32
N PRO A 520 -18.44 -19.08 11.04
CA PRO A 520 -19.29 -19.74 10.05
C PRO A 520 -19.59 -21.19 10.48
N TYR A 521 -20.71 -21.75 10.04
CA TYR A 521 -21.10 -23.14 10.29
C TYR A 521 -20.28 -24.11 9.43
N ASP A 522 -19.03 -24.32 9.84
CA ASP A 522 -18.08 -25.20 9.18
C ASP A 522 -17.64 -26.36 10.08
N ARG A 523 -16.64 -27.12 9.62
CA ARG A 523 -16.09 -28.29 10.34
C ARG A 523 -15.51 -27.96 11.73
N VAL A 524 -15.21 -26.69 12.03
CA VAL A 524 -14.66 -26.26 13.32
C VAL A 524 -15.61 -25.37 14.12
N PHE A 525 -16.85 -25.19 13.66
CA PHE A 525 -17.88 -24.37 14.30
C PHE A 525 -18.07 -24.73 15.77
N GLU A 526 -18.31 -26.01 16.09
CA GLU A 526 -18.52 -26.47 17.47
C GLU A 526 -17.36 -26.11 18.40
N LYS A 527 -16.12 -26.16 17.90
CA LYS A 527 -14.93 -25.77 18.68
C LYS A 527 -14.88 -24.28 18.91
N THR A 528 -15.29 -23.48 17.93
CA THR A 528 -15.35 -22.01 18.06
C THR A 528 -16.47 -21.59 19.00
N VAL A 529 -17.65 -22.22 18.93
CA VAL A 529 -18.76 -22.01 19.87
C VAL A 529 -18.37 -22.40 21.30
N SER A 530 -17.61 -23.49 21.46
CA SER A 530 -17.07 -23.85 22.78
C SER A 530 -16.15 -22.75 23.34
N ASN A 531 -15.31 -22.11 22.53
CA ASN A 531 -14.51 -20.97 22.97
C ASN A 531 -15.38 -19.72 23.25
N MET A 532 -16.44 -19.52 22.48
CA MET A 532 -17.44 -18.47 22.73
C MET A 532 -18.17 -18.66 24.07
N GLN A 533 -18.49 -19.90 24.47
CA GLN A 533 -19.04 -20.20 25.79
C GLN A 533 -18.08 -19.81 26.92
N GLU A 534 -16.77 -19.98 26.73
CA GLU A 534 -15.76 -19.58 27.70
C GLU A 534 -15.72 -18.05 27.89
N VAL A 535 -15.95 -17.28 26.82
CA VAL A 535 -16.11 -15.81 26.86
C VAL A 535 -17.37 -15.44 27.66
N ALA A 536 -18.50 -16.06 27.32
CA ALA A 536 -19.78 -15.78 27.98
C ALA A 536 -19.74 -16.08 29.48
N ALA A 537 -19.07 -17.16 29.87
CA ALA A 537 -18.90 -17.54 31.28
C ALA A 537 -18.12 -16.49 32.10
N ARG A 538 -17.50 -15.50 31.46
CA ARG A 538 -16.74 -14.39 32.07
C ARG A 538 -17.38 -13.02 31.81
N GLY A 539 -18.61 -13.00 31.30
CA GLY A 539 -19.36 -11.78 31.08
C GLY A 539 -19.03 -11.02 29.79
N GLY A 540 -18.14 -11.53 28.93
CA GLY A 540 -17.75 -10.84 27.70
C GLY A 540 -18.94 -10.55 26.78
N ASN A 541 -18.98 -9.34 26.21
CA ASN A 541 -20.05 -8.91 25.31
C ASN A 541 -19.85 -9.49 23.91
N ILE A 542 -20.46 -10.64 23.64
CA ILE A 542 -20.26 -11.38 22.40
C ILE A 542 -21.00 -10.74 21.22
N ILE A 543 -20.25 -10.49 20.14
CA ILE A 543 -20.77 -10.11 18.83
C ILE A 543 -20.49 -11.28 17.88
N LEU A 544 -21.51 -12.02 17.51
CA LEU A 544 -21.37 -13.22 16.69
C LEU A 544 -21.57 -12.88 15.22
N MET A 545 -20.59 -13.17 14.38
CA MET A 545 -20.71 -13.16 12.91
C MET A 545 -20.77 -14.62 12.44
N THR A 546 -21.93 -15.05 11.95
CA THR A 546 -22.21 -16.45 11.59
C THR A 546 -23.26 -16.54 10.49
N ASP A 547 -23.47 -17.72 9.89
CA ASP A 547 -24.58 -17.95 8.95
C ASP A 547 -25.87 -18.36 9.70
N ALA A 548 -26.97 -18.51 8.96
CA ALA A 548 -28.27 -18.85 9.56
C ALA A 548 -28.24 -20.14 10.40
N LYS A 549 -27.52 -21.17 9.93
CA LYS A 549 -27.41 -22.45 10.64
C LYS A 549 -26.55 -22.33 11.88
N GLY A 550 -25.48 -21.53 11.82
CA GLY A 550 -24.68 -21.20 12.99
C GLY A 550 -25.43 -20.39 14.03
N ALA A 551 -26.28 -19.44 13.61
CA ALA A 551 -27.13 -18.66 14.52
C ALA A 551 -28.14 -19.55 15.26
N GLU A 552 -28.73 -20.54 14.58
CA GLU A 552 -29.64 -21.51 15.20
C GLU A 552 -28.94 -22.42 16.22
N GLN A 553 -27.67 -22.76 15.99
CA GLN A 553 -26.91 -23.68 16.85
C GLN A 553 -26.08 -22.98 17.94
N ALA A 554 -25.88 -21.66 17.84
CA ALA A 554 -25.25 -20.89 18.89
C ALA A 554 -26.18 -20.83 20.11
N THR A 555 -25.89 -21.63 21.15
CA THR A 555 -26.72 -21.71 22.37
C THR A 555 -26.38 -20.62 23.41
N VAL A 556 -25.66 -19.57 23.02
CA VAL A 556 -25.11 -18.55 23.93
C VAL A 556 -25.74 -17.21 23.59
N ASP A 557 -26.20 -16.48 24.59
CA ASP A 557 -26.72 -15.14 24.41
C ASP A 557 -25.62 -14.20 23.87
N SER A 558 -25.81 -13.73 22.65
CA SER A 558 -24.95 -12.71 22.04
C SER A 558 -25.54 -11.33 22.26
N LEU A 559 -24.70 -10.31 22.45
CA LEU A 559 -25.12 -8.91 22.39
C LEU A 559 -25.73 -8.59 21.02
N VAL A 560 -25.08 -9.03 19.94
CA VAL A 560 -25.57 -8.93 18.56
C VAL A 560 -25.13 -10.17 17.78
N THR A 561 -26.05 -10.74 17.00
CA THR A 561 -25.71 -11.72 15.96
C THR A 561 -25.91 -11.08 14.59
N ILE A 562 -24.85 -11.06 13.78
CA ILE A 562 -24.85 -10.66 12.36
C ILE A 562 -24.94 -11.93 11.54
N VAL A 563 -26.09 -12.12 10.88
CA VAL A 563 -26.36 -13.31 10.08
C VAL A 563 -25.89 -13.07 8.64
N MET A 564 -24.97 -13.92 8.21
CA MET A 564 -24.35 -13.91 6.90
C MET A 564 -25.02 -14.93 5.97
N PRO A 565 -24.95 -14.75 4.64
CA PRO A 565 -25.51 -15.73 3.71
C PRO A 565 -24.76 -17.07 3.80
N ASP A 566 -25.44 -18.16 3.46
CA ASP A 566 -24.82 -19.49 3.37
C ASP A 566 -23.81 -19.53 2.21
N MET A 567 -22.66 -20.18 2.43
CA MET A 567 -21.56 -20.22 1.45
C MET A 567 -20.60 -21.38 1.70
N ALA A 568 -19.78 -21.67 0.69
CA ALA A 568 -18.66 -22.59 0.87
C ALA A 568 -17.66 -22.04 1.89
N ALA A 569 -17.45 -22.77 2.99
CA ALA A 569 -16.57 -22.37 4.10
C ALA A 569 -15.12 -22.04 3.68
N ALA A 570 -14.66 -22.54 2.53
CA ALA A 570 -13.35 -22.20 2.00
C ALA A 570 -13.19 -20.69 1.71
N PHE A 571 -14.28 -20.00 1.34
CA PHE A 571 -14.25 -18.61 0.88
C PHE A 571 -14.91 -17.62 1.86
N THR A 572 -15.29 -18.09 3.06
CA THR A 572 -15.76 -17.24 4.17
C THR A 572 -14.90 -15.99 4.38
N PRO A 573 -13.55 -16.03 4.36
CA PRO A 573 -12.73 -14.85 4.59
C PRO A 573 -12.99 -13.70 3.61
N MET A 574 -13.42 -13.99 2.38
CA MET A 574 -13.71 -12.96 1.39
C MET A 574 -15.01 -12.23 1.73
N VAL A 575 -16.08 -12.99 2.02
CA VAL A 575 -17.41 -12.41 2.27
C VAL A 575 -17.52 -11.79 3.66
N TYR A 576 -16.98 -12.46 4.68
CA TYR A 576 -17.02 -11.96 6.07
C TYR A 576 -16.06 -10.79 6.31
N ALA A 577 -15.15 -10.47 5.37
CA ALA A 577 -14.39 -9.23 5.42
C ALA A 577 -15.31 -7.99 5.34
N VAL A 578 -16.43 -8.07 4.62
CA VAL A 578 -17.37 -6.95 4.46
C VAL A 578 -17.93 -6.46 5.81
N PRO A 579 -18.61 -7.28 6.64
CA PRO A 579 -19.13 -6.82 7.92
C PRO A 579 -18.03 -6.41 8.90
N VAL A 580 -16.86 -7.07 8.84
CA VAL A 580 -15.69 -6.72 9.65
C VAL A 580 -15.19 -5.31 9.33
N GLN A 581 -15.07 -4.97 8.03
CA GLN A 581 -14.66 -3.64 7.58
C GLN A 581 -15.74 -2.59 7.87
N LEU A 582 -17.02 -2.91 7.68
CA LEU A 582 -18.14 -2.02 8.00
C LEU A 582 -18.17 -1.68 9.51
N LEU A 583 -17.89 -2.65 10.38
CA LEU A 583 -17.84 -2.42 11.82
C LEU A 583 -16.74 -1.42 12.17
N ALA A 584 -15.53 -1.61 11.64
CA ALA A 584 -14.44 -0.66 11.82
C ALA A 584 -14.78 0.73 11.29
N TYR A 585 -15.31 0.80 10.05
CA TYR A 585 -15.71 2.04 9.39
C TYR A 585 -16.72 2.83 10.22
N HIS A 586 -17.85 2.22 10.57
CA HIS A 586 -18.92 2.89 11.30
C HIS A 586 -18.47 3.28 12.71
N THR A 587 -17.66 2.47 13.38
CA THR A 587 -17.09 2.84 14.70
C THR A 587 -16.21 4.09 14.58
N ALA A 588 -15.32 4.15 13.58
CA ALA A 588 -14.49 5.33 13.33
C ALA A 588 -15.33 6.59 13.03
N VAL A 589 -16.39 6.45 12.21
CA VAL A 589 -17.33 7.56 11.94
C VAL A 589 -18.01 8.05 13.22
N VAL A 590 -18.46 7.15 14.08
CA VAL A 590 -19.07 7.52 15.38
C VAL A 590 -18.06 8.23 16.28
N MET A 591 -16.81 7.78 16.30
CA MET A 591 -15.73 8.40 17.08
C MET A 591 -15.22 9.73 16.49
N GLY A 592 -15.61 10.06 15.25
CA GLY A 592 -15.18 11.30 14.58
C GLY A 592 -13.72 11.32 14.19
N THR A 593 -13.09 10.15 14.00
CA THR A 593 -11.72 10.03 13.52
C THR A 593 -11.65 10.22 11.99
N ASP A 594 -10.46 10.53 11.46
CA ASP A 594 -10.25 10.60 10.01
C ASP A 594 -10.12 9.19 9.43
N VAL A 595 -11.18 8.73 8.77
CA VAL A 595 -11.29 7.37 8.23
C VAL A 595 -10.39 7.16 7.01
N ASP A 596 -10.27 8.17 6.14
CA ASP A 596 -9.50 8.05 4.91
C ASP A 596 -7.99 8.25 5.17
N GLN A 597 -7.64 9.10 6.15
CA GLN A 597 -6.28 9.52 6.50
C GLN A 597 -6.03 9.43 8.02
N PRO A 598 -6.03 8.22 8.62
CA PRO A 598 -5.80 8.04 10.04
C PRO A 598 -4.43 8.56 10.49
N ARG A 599 -4.32 9.09 11.70
CA ARG A 599 -3.08 9.70 12.21
C ARG A 599 -1.91 8.71 12.19
N ASN A 600 -0.70 9.22 11.94
CA ASN A 600 0.56 8.48 11.95
C ASN A 600 0.72 7.40 10.87
N LEU A 601 -0.26 7.20 9.99
CA LEU A 601 -0.22 6.18 8.94
C LEU A 601 -0.02 6.82 7.56
N ALA A 602 0.28 5.97 6.59
CA ALA A 602 0.33 6.30 5.18
C ALA A 602 -0.16 5.10 4.38
N LYS A 603 -0.75 5.32 3.20
CA LYS A 603 -1.29 4.22 2.37
C LYS A 603 -0.26 3.16 2.00
N SER A 604 0.99 3.59 1.80
CA SER A 604 2.12 2.71 1.47
C SER A 604 3.37 3.15 2.23
N VAL A 605 3.99 2.20 2.92
CA VAL A 605 5.27 2.35 3.62
C VAL A 605 6.39 1.94 2.67
N THR A 606 7.21 2.91 2.24
CA THR A 606 8.18 2.74 1.14
C THR A 606 9.58 3.17 1.53
N VAL A 607 9.81 3.23 2.83
CA VAL A 607 11.06 3.50 3.51
C VAL A 607 11.09 2.54 4.70
N GLU A 608 12.28 2.07 5.07
CA GLU A 608 12.49 1.26 6.28
C GLU A 608 12.66 2.15 7.51
#